data_AF-A0A076EVX9-F1
#
_entry.id   AF-A0A076EVX9-F1
#
_cell.length_a   1.000
_cell.length_b   1.000
_cell.length_c   1.000
_cell.angle_alpha   90.00
_cell.angle_beta   90.00
_cell.angle_gamma   90.00
#
_symmetry.space_group_name_H-M   'P 1'
#
loop_
_entity.id
_entity.type
_entity.pdbx_description
1 polymer ?
#
loop_
_entity_poly.entity_id
_entity_poly.type
_entity_poly.pdbx_seq_one_letter_code
_entity_poly.pdbx_strand_id
1 'polypeptide(L)'
;MANPAPRRPTDPEALYRVVAARRLQYENLLWQVPALSLTAQAFLFSIALGQGVDTWARIFSAVLALNLSVISIMLMASHRQAEIRDVQWLDRFEQDELGAGDWGPHGAAFRKPYETKLDAGWFGNLIHLRLMFYVWIVGLGIFGVVAISMIVRTILTTVL
;
A
#
# COMPACT_ATOMS: atom_id res chain seq x y z
N MET A 1 -14.62 -36.75 4.51
CA MET A 1 -13.21 -37.13 4.27
C MET A 1 -12.39 -36.34 5.27
N ALA A 2 -11.65 -36.99 6.17
CA ALA A 2 -10.84 -36.30 7.18
C ALA A 2 -9.64 -35.61 6.50
N ASN A 3 -9.36 -34.37 6.88
CA ASN A 3 -8.20 -33.63 6.39
C ASN A 3 -6.93 -34.42 6.78
N PRO A 4 -6.01 -34.73 5.86
CA PRO A 4 -4.80 -35.47 6.21
C PRO A 4 -4.02 -34.72 7.30
N ALA A 5 -3.52 -35.45 8.30
CA ALA A 5 -2.72 -34.87 9.37
C ALA A 5 -1.55 -34.05 8.79
N PRO A 6 -1.25 -32.85 9.32
CA PRO A 6 -0.22 -31.98 8.79
C PRO A 6 1.12 -32.73 8.78
N ARG A 7 1.67 -32.97 7.58
CA ARG A 7 2.99 -33.58 7.45
C ARG A 7 4.01 -32.59 7.95
N ARG A 8 4.79 -32.98 8.97
CA ARG A 8 5.98 -32.24 9.35
C ARG A 8 6.91 -32.16 8.14
N PRO A 9 7.40 -30.95 7.77
CA PRO A 9 8.33 -30.81 6.67
C PRO A 9 9.58 -31.66 6.95
N THR A 10 10.07 -32.35 5.93
CA THR A 10 11.31 -33.14 6.00
C THR A 10 12.55 -32.27 6.23
N ASP A 11 12.50 -31.01 5.82
CA ASP A 11 13.52 -29.99 6.08
C ASP A 11 12.85 -28.66 6.48
N PRO A 12 12.74 -28.37 7.79
CA PRO A 12 12.12 -27.13 8.25
C PRO A 12 12.96 -25.90 7.87
N GLU A 13 14.28 -26.02 7.77
CA GLU A 13 15.15 -24.90 7.44
C GLU A 13 14.95 -24.45 5.98
N ALA A 14 14.86 -25.42 5.06
CA ALA A 14 14.54 -25.12 3.66
C ALA A 14 13.15 -24.47 3.53
N LEU A 15 12.15 -24.96 4.27
CA LEU A 15 10.81 -24.35 4.29
C LEU A 15 10.88 -22.89 4.77
N TYR A 16 11.58 -22.63 5.88
CA TYR A 16 11.75 -21.28 6.40
C TYR A 16 12.46 -20.35 5.42
N ARG A 17 13.51 -20.81 4.74
CA ARG A 17 14.19 -20.01 3.71
C ARG A 17 13.25 -19.64 2.55
N VAL A 18 12.41 -20.56 2.09
CA VAL A 18 11.44 -20.29 1.01
C VAL A 18 10.41 -19.26 1.45
N VAL A 19 9.87 -19.39 2.66
CA VAL A 19 8.90 -18.43 3.22
C VAL A 19 9.53 -17.05 3.39
N ALA A 20 10.74 -16.98 3.95
CA ALA A 20 11.48 -15.73 4.12
C ALA A 20 11.80 -15.07 2.79
N ALA A 21 12.23 -15.84 1.78
CA ALA A 21 12.51 -15.33 0.44
C ALA A 21 11.24 -14.75 -0.23
N ARG A 22 10.09 -15.42 -0.10
CA ARG A 22 8.81 -14.92 -0.61
C ARG A 22 8.43 -13.60 0.07
N ARG A 23 8.59 -13.49 1.39
CA ARG A 23 8.29 -12.25 2.11
C ARG A 23 9.20 -11.12 1.66
N LEU A 24 10.50 -11.38 1.54
CA LEU A 24 11.47 -10.38 1.11
C LEU A 24 11.19 -9.88 -0.32
N GLN A 25 10.83 -10.78 -1.23
CA GLN A 25 10.42 -10.40 -2.59
C GLN A 25 9.14 -9.56 -2.59
N TYR A 26 8.15 -9.90 -1.77
CA TYR A 26 6.92 -9.12 -1.62
C TYR A 26 7.20 -7.71 -1.08
N GLU A 27 8.00 -7.60 -0.01
CA GLU A 27 8.39 -6.31 0.58
C GLU A 27 9.15 -5.43 -0.44
N ASN A 28 10.09 -6.02 -1.21
CA ASN A 28 10.82 -5.29 -2.25
C ASN A 28 9.88 -4.68 -3.30
N LEU A 29 8.85 -5.40 -3.72
CA LEU A 29 7.85 -4.87 -4.67
C LEU A 29 6.97 -3.81 -4.01
N LEU A 30 6.59 -4.03 -2.76
CA LEU A 30 5.73 -3.13 -2.00
C LEU A 30 6.36 -1.74 -1.83
N TRP A 31 7.67 -1.66 -1.58
CA TRP A 31 8.38 -0.39 -1.46
C TRP A 31 8.71 0.30 -2.81
N GLN A 32 8.75 -0.46 -3.91
CA GLN A 32 9.03 0.09 -5.24
C GLN A 32 7.83 0.84 -5.84
N VAL A 33 6.61 0.35 -5.63
CA VAL A 33 5.38 0.94 -6.17
C VAL A 33 5.21 2.42 -5.79
N PRO A 34 5.36 2.81 -4.50
CA PRO A 34 5.43 4.20 -4.06
C PRO A 34 6.36 5.08 -4.90
N ALA A 35 7.63 4.68 -5.01
CA ALA A 35 8.65 5.46 -5.69
C ALA A 35 8.32 5.66 -7.17
N LEU A 36 7.97 4.58 -7.87
CA LEU A 36 7.62 4.63 -9.28
C LEU A 36 6.37 5.48 -9.54
N SER A 37 5.34 5.38 -8.69
CA SER A 37 4.13 6.18 -8.84
C SER A 37 4.38 7.68 -8.70
N LEU A 38 5.16 8.09 -7.69
CA LEU A 38 5.52 9.49 -7.45
C LEU A 38 6.41 10.04 -8.56
N THR A 39 7.38 9.26 -9.03
CA THR A 39 8.24 9.65 -10.16
C THR A 39 7.44 9.84 -11.44
N ALA A 40 6.54 8.90 -11.77
CA ALA A 40 5.70 9.01 -12.96
C ALA A 40 4.78 10.23 -12.88
N GLN A 41 4.18 10.51 -11.72
CA GLN A 41 3.37 11.71 -11.51
C GLN A 41 4.19 12.99 -11.67
N ALA A 42 5.36 13.09 -11.03
CA ALA A 42 6.24 14.25 -11.16
C ALA A 42 6.67 14.50 -12.61
N PHE A 43 6.98 13.43 -13.37
CA PHE A 43 7.31 13.52 -14.78
C PHE A 43 6.14 14.05 -15.62
N LEU A 44 4.94 13.49 -15.45
CA LEU A 44 3.75 13.94 -16.19
C LEU A 44 3.38 15.39 -15.85
N PHE A 45 3.49 15.79 -14.58
CA PHE A 45 3.25 17.17 -14.19
C PHE A 45 4.32 18.13 -14.73
N SER A 46 5.58 17.72 -14.82
CA SER A 46 6.63 18.51 -15.46
C SER A 46 6.29 18.83 -16.92
N ILE A 47 5.78 17.84 -17.67
CA ILE A 47 5.31 18.07 -19.05
C ILE A 47 4.09 19.00 -19.06
N ALA A 48 3.10 18.73 -18.22
CA ALA A 48 1.86 19.51 -18.21
C ALA A 48 2.08 20.98 -17.81
N LEU A 49 3.06 21.26 -16.94
CA LEU A 49 3.43 22.60 -16.47
C LEU A 49 4.47 23.29 -17.36
N GLY A 50 5.05 22.58 -18.33
CA GLY A 50 6.07 23.12 -19.23
C GLY A 50 5.58 24.34 -20.01
N GLN A 51 6.43 25.37 -20.12
CA GLN A 51 6.14 26.55 -20.95
C GLN A 51 6.26 26.19 -22.44
N GLY A 52 5.36 26.72 -23.28
CA GLY A 52 5.37 26.46 -24.72
C GLY A 52 4.90 25.05 -25.15
N VAL A 53 4.39 24.24 -24.22
CA VAL A 53 3.84 22.91 -24.53
C VAL A 53 2.47 23.06 -25.20
N ASP A 54 2.25 22.27 -26.25
CA ASP A 54 0.97 22.19 -26.96
C ASP A 54 -0.19 21.83 -26.01
N THR A 55 -1.36 22.41 -26.26
CA THR A 55 -2.56 22.22 -25.44
C THR A 55 -2.89 20.74 -25.30
N TRP A 56 -2.82 19.99 -26.41
CA TRP A 56 -3.13 18.57 -26.41
C TRP A 56 -2.16 17.78 -25.54
N ALA A 57 -0.86 18.06 -25.63
CA ALA A 57 0.15 17.42 -24.79
C ALA A 57 -0.12 17.66 -23.29
N ARG A 58 -0.52 18.89 -22.90
CA ARG A 58 -0.91 19.19 -21.51
C ARG A 58 -2.13 18.39 -21.05
N ILE A 59 -3.17 18.31 -21.88
CA ILE A 59 -4.39 17.55 -21.57
C ILE A 59 -4.05 16.06 -21.42
N PHE A 60 -3.33 15.46 -22.37
CA PHE A 60 -2.95 14.05 -22.29
C PHE A 60 -2.09 13.74 -21.06
N SER A 61 -1.09 14.57 -20.77
CA SER A 61 -0.26 14.39 -19.57
C SER A 61 -1.06 14.50 -18.27
N ALA A 62 -1.99 15.47 -18.18
CA ALA A 62 -2.84 15.62 -17.00
C ALA A 62 -3.83 14.45 -16.85
N VAL A 63 -4.44 13.97 -17.94
CA VAL A 63 -5.32 12.79 -17.93
C VAL A 63 -4.54 11.55 -17.51
N LEU A 64 -3.32 11.33 -18.01
CA LEU A 64 -2.47 10.22 -17.57
C LEU A 64 -2.11 10.32 -16.09
N ALA A 65 -1.80 11.52 -15.59
CA ALA A 65 -1.50 11.74 -14.18
C ALA A 65 -2.71 11.40 -13.28
N LEU A 66 -3.91 11.78 -13.72
CA LEU A 66 -5.16 11.42 -13.04
C LEU A 66 -5.37 9.90 -13.01
N ASN A 67 -5.19 9.22 -14.15
CA ASN A 67 -5.32 7.76 -14.23
C ASN A 67 -4.31 7.06 -13.31
N LEU A 68 -3.05 7.51 -13.30
CA LEU A 68 -2.04 6.96 -12.42
C LEU A 68 -2.38 7.17 -10.94
N SER A 69 -2.89 8.34 -10.56
CA SER A 69 -3.38 8.57 -9.20
C SER A 69 -4.44 7.55 -8.79
N VAL A 70 -5.45 7.31 -9.65
CA VAL A 70 -6.52 6.34 -9.38
C VAL A 70 -5.98 4.91 -9.28
N ILE A 71 -5.12 4.50 -10.22
CA ILE A 71 -4.52 3.14 -10.21
C ILE A 71 -3.66 2.94 -8.95
N SER A 72 -2.86 3.94 -8.56
CA SER A 72 -2.05 3.88 -7.34
C SER A 72 -2.91 3.78 -6.08
N ILE A 73 -4.05 4.50 -6.02
CA ILE A 73 -5.02 4.39 -4.92
C ILE A 73 -5.60 2.97 -4.85
N MET A 74 -6.03 2.41 -5.99
CA MET A 74 -6.59 1.06 -6.07
C MET A 74 -5.57 0.01 -5.64
N LEU A 75 -4.33 0.15 -6.09
CA LEU A 75 -3.24 -0.76 -5.74
C LEU A 75 -2.94 -0.72 -4.23
N MET A 76 -2.86 0.48 -3.65
CA MET A 76 -2.65 0.63 -2.20
C MET A 76 -3.81 0.04 -1.39
N ALA A 77 -5.06 0.23 -1.85
CA ALA A 77 -6.24 -0.39 -1.23
C ALA A 77 -6.19 -1.93 -1.32
N SER A 78 -5.73 -2.48 -2.45
CA SER A 78 -5.54 -3.92 -2.62
C SER A 78 -4.50 -4.49 -1.65
N HIS A 79 -3.36 -3.80 -1.49
CA HIS A 79 -2.34 -4.19 -0.50
C HIS A 79 -2.88 -4.16 0.93
N ARG A 80 -3.64 -3.13 1.28
CA ARG A 80 -4.27 -3.04 2.60
C ARG A 80 -5.29 -4.16 2.83
N GLN A 81 -6.06 -4.52 1.81
CA GLN A 81 -6.97 -5.66 1.89
C GLN A 81 -6.24 -6.99 2.04
N ALA A 82 -5.12 -7.19 1.32
CA ALA A 82 -4.31 -8.39 1.44
C ALA A 82 -3.74 -8.55 2.85
N GLU A 83 -3.22 -7.46 3.43
CA GLU A 83 -2.75 -7.42 4.83
C GLU A 83 -3.86 -7.81 5.81
N ILE A 84 -5.06 -7.21 5.68
CA ILE A 84 -6.20 -7.53 6.56
C ILE A 84 -6.61 -8.99 6.40
N ARG A 85 -6.68 -9.51 5.18
CA ARG A 85 -7.04 -10.92 4.93
C ARG A 85 -6.00 -11.87 5.52
N ASP A 86 -4.72 -11.55 5.43
CA ASP A 86 -3.63 -12.36 5.99
C ASP A 86 -3.75 -12.43 7.52
N VAL A 87 -3.95 -11.29 8.17
CA VAL A 87 -4.19 -11.22 9.63
C VAL A 87 -5.44 -12.00 10.04
N GLN A 88 -6.55 -11.84 9.31
CA GLN A 88 -7.81 -12.57 9.60
C GLN A 88 -7.72 -14.07 9.32
N TRP A 89 -6.91 -14.46 8.35
CA TRP A 89 -6.67 -15.86 8.06
C TRP A 89 -5.81 -16.49 9.15
N LEU A 90 -4.75 -15.79 9.58
CA LEU A 90 -3.88 -16.24 10.66
C LEU A 90 -4.65 -16.39 11.98
N ASP A 91 -5.43 -15.39 12.37
CA ASP A 91 -6.25 -15.42 13.60
C ASP A 91 -7.24 -16.60 13.59
N ARG A 92 -7.87 -16.88 12.44
CA ARG A 92 -8.76 -18.05 12.29
C ARG A 92 -8.00 -19.37 12.37
N PHE A 93 -6.87 -19.49 11.67
CA PHE A 93 -6.04 -20.67 11.70
C PHE A 93 -5.55 -20.98 13.14
N GLU A 94 -5.17 -19.94 13.87
CA GLU A 94 -4.75 -20.02 15.27
C GLU A 94 -5.88 -20.47 16.21
N GLN A 95 -7.11 -20.01 15.98
CA GLN A 95 -8.28 -20.44 16.75
C GLN A 95 -8.68 -21.89 16.42
N ASP A 96 -8.74 -22.23 15.14
CA ASP A 96 -9.29 -23.50 14.65
C ASP A 96 -8.33 -24.69 14.83
N GLU A 97 -7.03 -24.49 14.55
CA GLU A 97 -6.05 -25.60 14.48
C GLU A 97 -5.17 -25.69 15.74
N LEU A 98 -4.90 -24.55 16.41
CA LEU A 98 -4.07 -24.54 17.63
C LEU A 98 -4.89 -24.55 18.91
N GLY A 99 -6.22 -24.44 18.84
CA GLY A 99 -7.10 -24.46 20.01
C GLY A 99 -6.76 -23.36 21.01
N ALA A 100 -6.34 -22.20 20.49
CA ALA A 100 -5.78 -21.09 21.27
C ALA A 100 -6.69 -20.55 22.39
N GLY A 101 -8.00 -20.82 22.32
CA GLY A 101 -8.99 -20.35 23.27
C GLY A 101 -9.01 -18.82 23.40
N ASP A 102 -9.53 -18.30 24.51
CA ASP A 102 -9.62 -16.86 24.80
C ASP A 102 -8.26 -16.15 24.91
N TRP A 103 -7.15 -16.90 24.92
CA TRP A 103 -5.81 -16.40 25.25
C TRP A 103 -4.94 -16.14 24.02
N GLY A 104 -5.32 -16.64 22.83
CA GLY A 104 -4.48 -16.65 21.64
C GLY A 104 -3.27 -17.61 21.79
N PRO A 105 -2.72 -18.18 20.70
CA PRO A 105 -1.56 -19.08 20.82
C PRO A 105 -0.28 -18.35 21.26
N HIS A 106 -0.32 -17.03 21.34
CA HIS A 106 0.79 -16.17 21.77
C HIS A 106 0.76 -15.84 23.28
N GLY A 107 -0.28 -16.28 24.01
CA GLY A 107 -0.42 -16.09 25.46
C GLY A 107 -0.66 -14.63 25.89
N ALA A 108 -0.75 -14.41 27.21
CA ALA A 108 -1.04 -13.09 27.80
C ALA A 108 -0.01 -11.99 27.46
N ALA A 109 1.18 -12.36 26.96
CA ALA A 109 2.21 -11.43 26.51
C ALA A 109 1.78 -10.60 25.29
N PHE A 110 0.95 -11.17 24.41
CA PHE A 110 0.39 -10.49 23.23
C PHE A 110 -0.98 -9.85 23.48
N ARG A 111 -1.52 -9.97 24.71
CA ARG A 111 -2.79 -9.35 25.12
C ARG A 111 -2.73 -7.83 25.16
N LYS A 112 -1.54 -7.27 25.37
CA LYS A 112 -1.37 -5.83 25.21
C LYS A 112 -1.31 -5.55 23.71
N PRO A 113 -2.18 -4.68 23.16
CA PRO A 113 -1.93 -4.16 21.82
C PRO A 113 -0.49 -3.67 21.86
N TYR A 114 0.36 -4.20 20.98
CA TYR A 114 1.70 -3.68 20.81
C TYR A 114 1.53 -2.19 20.48
N GLU A 115 1.55 -1.34 21.51
CA GLU A 115 2.05 0.02 21.42
C GLU A 115 3.55 -0.13 21.17
N THR A 116 3.90 -0.68 20.01
CA THR A 116 5.20 -0.45 19.39
C THR A 116 5.18 1.04 19.08
N LYS A 117 5.51 1.86 20.09
CA LYS A 117 5.91 3.24 19.87
C LYS A 117 6.98 3.17 18.79
N LEU A 118 6.69 3.73 17.62
CA LEU A 118 7.72 3.85 16.60
C LEU A 118 8.90 4.54 17.28
N ASP A 119 10.08 3.98 17.15
CA ASP A 119 11.34 4.64 17.52
C ASP A 119 11.67 5.72 16.48
N ALA A 120 10.71 6.62 16.27
CA ALA A 120 10.73 7.73 15.32
C ALA A 120 10.77 9.09 16.05
N GLY A 121 11.11 9.08 17.35
CA GLY A 121 11.17 10.28 18.18
C GLY A 121 9.85 11.05 18.19
N TRP A 122 9.90 12.37 17.96
CA TRP A 122 8.71 13.24 17.93
C TRP A 122 7.68 12.81 16.87
N PHE A 123 8.12 12.26 15.73
CA PHE A 123 7.24 11.78 14.68
C PHE A 123 6.47 10.51 15.07
N GLY A 124 6.97 9.73 16.03
CA GLY A 124 6.30 8.52 16.53
C GLY A 124 4.98 8.82 17.25
N ASN A 125 4.86 10.00 17.88
CA ASN A 125 3.59 10.44 18.48
C ASN A 125 2.65 11.11 17.46
N LEU A 126 3.20 11.75 16.42
CA LEU A 126 2.40 12.44 15.40
C LEU A 126 1.84 11.49 14.34
N ILE A 127 2.59 10.45 13.99
CA ILE A 127 2.28 9.52 12.90
C ILE A 127 1.92 8.16 13.50
N HIS A 128 0.64 7.97 13.85
CA HIS A 128 0.14 6.63 14.16
C HIS A 128 0.20 5.76 12.89
N LEU A 129 0.66 4.51 12.98
CA LEU A 129 0.72 3.59 11.83
C LEU A 129 -0.62 3.45 11.09
N ARG A 130 -1.75 3.59 11.80
CA ARG A 130 -3.09 3.59 11.20
C ARG A 130 -3.32 4.73 10.20
N LEU A 131 -2.60 5.85 10.34
CA LEU A 131 -2.69 7.01 9.45
C LEU A 131 -1.86 6.84 8.18
N MET A 132 -0.88 5.93 8.12
CA MET A 132 -0.01 5.80 6.93
C MET A 132 -0.81 5.52 5.66
N PHE A 133 -1.79 4.62 5.73
CA PHE A 133 -2.69 4.36 4.60
C PHE A 133 -3.49 5.61 4.21
N TYR A 134 -4.04 6.34 5.18
CA TYR A 134 -4.81 7.56 4.92
C TYR A 134 -3.95 8.66 4.30
N VAL A 135 -2.73 8.89 4.80
CA VAL A 135 -1.79 9.88 4.26
C VAL A 135 -1.47 9.57 2.80
N TRP A 136 -1.27 8.29 2.47
CA TRP A 136 -1.04 7.85 1.10
C TRP A 136 -2.23 8.13 0.18
N ILE A 137 -3.44 7.77 0.62
CA ILE A 137 -4.67 8.00 -0.16
C ILE A 137 -4.91 9.51 -0.36
N VAL A 138 -4.72 10.32 0.68
CA VAL A 138 -4.86 11.78 0.60
C VAL A 138 -3.81 12.37 -0.34
N GLY A 139 -2.55 11.96 -0.24
CA GLY A 139 -1.47 12.44 -1.11
C GLY A 139 -1.75 12.14 -2.59
N LEU A 140 -2.13 10.91 -2.92
CA LEU A 140 -2.52 10.54 -4.28
C LEU A 140 -3.79 11.28 -4.73
N GLY A 141 -4.76 11.48 -3.83
CA GLY A 141 -5.96 12.26 -4.10
C GLY A 141 -5.66 13.71 -4.48
N ILE A 142 -4.71 14.36 -3.79
CA ILE A 142 -4.25 15.72 -4.12
C ILE A 142 -3.70 15.76 -5.55
N PHE A 143 -2.86 14.80 -5.95
CA PHE A 143 -2.38 14.73 -7.34
C PHE A 143 -3.52 14.59 -8.36
N GLY A 144 -4.54 13.79 -8.04
CA GLY A 144 -5.74 13.67 -8.87
C GLY A 144 -6.48 15.01 -9.01
N VAL A 145 -6.69 15.73 -7.91
CA VAL A 145 -7.32 17.06 -7.91
C VAL A 145 -6.50 18.07 -8.73
N VAL A 146 -5.18 18.08 -8.56
CA VAL A 146 -4.28 18.95 -9.34
C VAL A 146 -4.42 18.63 -10.83
N ALA A 147 -4.39 17.36 -11.23
CA ALA A 147 -4.60 16.96 -12.62
C ALA A 147 -5.94 17.45 -13.18
N ILE A 148 -7.04 17.31 -12.43
CA ILE A 148 -8.37 17.82 -12.83
C ILE A 148 -8.33 19.34 -13.02
N SER A 149 -7.78 20.07 -12.05
CA SER A 149 -7.66 21.54 -12.14
C SER A 149 -6.85 21.99 -13.36
N MET A 150 -5.80 21.25 -13.73
CA MET A 150 -5.02 21.54 -14.92
C MET A 150 -5.83 21.33 -16.19
N ILE A 151 -6.56 20.21 -16.30
CA ILE A 151 -7.44 19.94 -17.45
C ILE A 151 -8.46 21.07 -17.62
N VAL A 152 -9.16 21.43 -16.54
CA VAL A 152 -10.16 22.51 -16.55
C VAL A 152 -9.53 23.83 -16.96
N ARG A 153 -8.41 24.21 -16.36
CA ARG A 153 -7.69 25.45 -16.70
C ARG A 153 -7.28 25.47 -18.17
N THR A 154 -6.71 24.38 -18.67
CA THR A 154 -6.25 24.27 -20.07
C THR A 154 -7.41 24.43 -21.04
N ILE A 155 -8.55 23.76 -20.79
CA ILE A 155 -9.75 23.89 -21.63
C ILE A 155 -10.25 25.34 -21.62
N LEU A 156 -10.37 25.96 -20.44
CA LEU A 156 -10.82 27.35 -20.32
C LEU A 156 -9.92 28.31 -21.10
N THR A 157 -8.61 28.18 -20.99
CA THR A 157 -7.65 29.02 -21.72
C THR A 157 -7.66 28.82 -23.23
N THR A 158 -8.20 27.70 -23.73
CA THR A 158 -8.29 27.45 -25.18
C THR A 158 -9.63 27.83 -25.79
N VAL A 159 -10.68 27.92 -24.98
CA VAL A 159 -12.03 28.25 -25.44
C VAL A 159 -12.32 29.75 -25.32
N LEU A 160 -11.68 30.44 -24.37
CA LEU A 160 -11.78 31.89 -24.12
C LEU A 160 -10.64 32.65 -24.80
#